data_AF-A0A9W9K1T5-F1
#
_entry.id   AF-A0A9W9K1T5-F1
#
_cell.length_a   1.000
_cell.length_b   1.000
_cell.length_c   1.000
_cell.angle_alpha   90.00
_cell.angle_beta   90.00
_cell.angle_gamma   90.00
#
_symmetry.space_group_name_H-M   'P 1'
#
loop_
_entity.id
_entity.type
_entity.pdbx_description
1 polymer ?
#
loop_
_entity_poly.entity_id
_entity_poly.type
_entity_poly.pdbx_seq_one_letter_code
_entity_poly.pdbx_strand_id
1 'polypeptide(L)'
;MRFSLIGTVFAAVLVAAAPARPVPRDVSSDVLDQLTLFAQYSAASYCSNNINSTGDSVTCADGNCPSVQSAGATSLYEFEESTQWGDVAGFLAVDDTNQLLVLSFRGSRSASTWIANLDYGLTDVSDLCDECEAHGGFWKAWNVVADDLISQINTARESYDGYTLVLTGHSFGGAVAALGGTALRNAGYDLDLYTYGQPRVGNEALATYMTDQGSLWRATHNDDVVPKLPPISFGFSHASPEYWITSSNNETVSTSDIEEIDGINSRDGNAGTVNPDIEAHNWYISPRRRNRIKAILLTIFIVFALYFLFFAGSEPKAKAISTDKARYAPPGVATPGLRPDTHRDTSSKSTGEQARPIVRPHKEMVVASMKRDDTSWLPDYFPDWSQSIYVVDDTSAPLTVAKNKGRESMVYLTYIIDHYDNLPDAMLFIHSQRFQWHNDDPYYDGVSMLRNFQVPYLQKKGYVNLRCVWTLGCPAEIHPKSDTHRNDVHAGEYFKDGFMQLFPGVPVPDEVGASCCAQFGVSREKVLERPKSDYVRFREWLAATDLTDDLSGRIMEYSWHMIFGEKAVYCPTAKECYCNVFGLCDLDCPVDGQCDGRYVLPPYSSLPKGWPYIGWKGQAQNPSYGLPES
;
A
#
# COMPACT_ATOMS: atom_id res chain seq x y z
N MET A 1 -84.04 -7.10 -4.31
CA MET A 1 -83.39 -7.61 -5.53
C MET A 1 -82.08 -6.84 -5.71
N ARG A 2 -80.96 -7.57 -5.83
CA ARG A 2 -79.60 -7.14 -6.20
C ARG A 2 -78.74 -6.43 -5.14
N PHE A 3 -77.83 -7.22 -4.56
CA PHE A 3 -76.60 -6.82 -3.87
C PHE A 3 -75.59 -6.26 -4.90
N SER A 4 -74.93 -5.15 -4.58
CA SER A 4 -73.73 -4.67 -5.30
C SER A 4 -72.48 -5.18 -4.58
N LEU A 5 -71.73 -6.05 -5.25
CA LEU A 5 -70.37 -6.45 -4.87
C LEU A 5 -69.38 -5.38 -5.33
N ILE A 6 -68.53 -4.91 -4.42
CA ILE A 6 -67.35 -4.10 -4.72
C ILE A 6 -66.27 -5.07 -5.23
N GLY A 7 -65.92 -4.97 -6.52
CA GLY A 7 -64.81 -5.69 -7.13
C GLY A 7 -63.52 -4.89 -7.06
N THR A 8 -62.54 -5.40 -6.31
CA THR A 8 -61.15 -4.94 -6.29
C THR A 8 -60.45 -5.30 -7.61
N VAL A 9 -59.91 -4.29 -8.30
CA VAL A 9 -59.05 -4.48 -9.48
C VAL A 9 -57.62 -4.67 -9.00
N PHE A 10 -57.07 -5.88 -9.15
CA PHE A 10 -55.63 -6.12 -9.05
C PHE A 10 -54.97 -5.68 -10.36
N ALA A 11 -54.12 -4.66 -10.30
CA ALA A 11 -53.22 -4.32 -11.39
C ALA A 11 -52.07 -5.34 -11.43
N ALA A 12 -52.01 -6.14 -12.50
CA ALA A 12 -50.87 -7.00 -12.76
C ALA A 12 -49.66 -6.15 -13.17
N VAL A 13 -48.65 -6.09 -12.32
CA VAL A 13 -47.33 -5.54 -12.67
C VAL A 13 -46.62 -6.56 -13.55
N LEU A 14 -46.52 -6.26 -14.84
CA LEU A 14 -45.59 -6.93 -15.75
C LEU A 14 -44.16 -6.58 -15.31
N VAL A 15 -43.53 -7.49 -14.57
CA VAL A 15 -42.08 -7.45 -14.35
C VAL A 15 -41.43 -7.79 -15.67
N ALA A 16 -40.87 -6.80 -16.36
CA ALA A 16 -39.93 -7.05 -17.43
C ALA A 16 -38.72 -7.76 -16.81
N ALA A 17 -38.51 -9.02 -17.18
CA ALA A 17 -37.29 -9.73 -16.82
C ALA A 17 -36.10 -8.94 -17.38
N ALA A 18 -35.14 -8.61 -16.51
CA ALA A 18 -33.85 -8.13 -16.94
C ALA A 18 -33.26 -9.14 -17.95
N PRO A 19 -32.54 -8.68 -18.99
CA PRO A 19 -31.85 -9.61 -19.89
C PRO A 19 -30.99 -10.54 -19.04
N ALA A 20 -31.14 -11.85 -19.26
CA ALA A 20 -30.29 -12.84 -18.62
C ALA A 20 -28.83 -12.48 -18.91
N ARG A 21 -27.98 -12.46 -17.88
CA ARG A 21 -26.54 -12.37 -18.06
C ARG A 21 -26.10 -13.47 -19.04
N PRO A 22 -25.17 -13.19 -19.97
CA PRO A 22 -24.59 -14.22 -20.81
C PRO A 22 -24.12 -15.38 -19.92
N VAL A 23 -24.47 -16.60 -20.30
CA VAL A 23 -23.92 -17.80 -19.65
C VAL A 23 -22.41 -17.79 -19.94
N PRO A 24 -21.53 -17.83 -18.92
CA PRO A 24 -20.09 -17.92 -19.13
C PRO A 24 -19.78 -19.11 -20.05
N ARG A 25 -18.95 -18.89 -21.07
CA ARG A 25 -18.46 -19.97 -21.94
C ARG A 25 -17.16 -20.48 -21.36
N ASP A 26 -17.11 -21.77 -21.03
CA ASP A 26 -15.87 -22.48 -20.68
C ASP A 26 -14.79 -22.22 -21.74
N VAL A 27 -13.54 -22.00 -21.33
CA VAL A 27 -12.41 -21.93 -22.26
C VAL A 27 -12.07 -23.31 -22.81
N SER A 28 -11.41 -23.35 -23.99
CA SER A 28 -10.91 -24.62 -24.54
C SER A 28 -9.76 -25.19 -23.69
N SER A 29 -9.50 -26.50 -23.80
CA SER A 29 -8.33 -27.13 -23.19
C SER A 29 -7.02 -26.48 -23.63
N ASP A 30 -6.94 -26.09 -24.90
CA ASP A 30 -5.74 -25.49 -25.48
C ASP A 30 -5.46 -24.13 -24.85
N VAL A 31 -6.50 -23.33 -24.57
CA VAL A 31 -6.35 -22.05 -23.86
C VAL A 31 -5.85 -22.27 -22.44
N LEU A 32 -6.40 -23.25 -21.70
CA LEU A 32 -5.91 -23.59 -20.36
C LEU A 32 -4.45 -24.07 -20.41
N ASP A 33 -4.08 -24.89 -21.38
CA ASP A 33 -2.72 -25.42 -21.52
C ASP A 33 -1.71 -24.31 -21.83
N GLN A 34 -2.05 -23.37 -22.72
CA GLN A 34 -1.21 -22.19 -23.01
C GLN A 34 -1.10 -21.26 -21.80
N LEU A 35 -2.22 -20.92 -21.17
CA LEU A 35 -2.22 -20.12 -19.94
C LEU A 35 -1.41 -20.78 -18.82
N THR A 36 -1.43 -22.12 -18.73
CA THR A 36 -0.61 -22.87 -17.77
C THR A 36 0.87 -22.79 -18.10
N LEU A 37 1.25 -22.97 -19.38
CA LEU A 37 2.64 -22.96 -19.82
C LEU A 37 3.28 -21.58 -19.57
N PHE A 38 2.64 -20.49 -19.96
CA PHE A 38 3.22 -19.15 -19.82
C PHE A 38 3.14 -18.61 -18.38
N ALA A 39 2.22 -19.13 -17.54
CA ALA A 39 2.24 -18.89 -16.10
C ALA A 39 3.52 -19.48 -15.48
N GLN A 40 3.94 -20.67 -15.95
CA GLN A 40 5.16 -21.32 -15.50
C GLN A 40 6.43 -20.60 -15.97
N TYR A 41 6.47 -20.07 -17.21
CA TYR A 41 7.56 -19.19 -17.64
C TYR A 41 7.63 -17.93 -16.77
N SER A 42 6.48 -17.30 -16.50
CA SER A 42 6.40 -16.14 -15.60
C SER A 42 6.87 -16.49 -14.19
N ALA A 43 6.53 -17.67 -13.65
CA ALA A 43 7.03 -18.14 -12.36
C ALA A 43 8.54 -18.43 -12.40
N ALA A 44 9.06 -18.94 -13.51
CA ALA A 44 10.48 -19.24 -13.68
C ALA A 44 11.37 -17.99 -13.63
N SER A 45 10.84 -16.82 -14.04
CA SER A 45 11.56 -15.53 -13.95
C SER A 45 11.88 -15.10 -12.51
N TYR A 46 11.19 -15.64 -11.51
CA TYR A 46 11.49 -15.41 -10.09
C TYR A 46 12.63 -16.28 -9.55
N CYS A 47 13.04 -17.30 -10.28
CA CYS A 47 14.07 -18.21 -9.82
C CYS A 47 15.46 -17.60 -10.05
N SER A 48 16.19 -17.36 -8.96
CA SER A 48 17.53 -16.73 -9.00
C SER A 48 18.55 -17.43 -9.90
N ASN A 49 18.35 -18.73 -10.18
CA ASN A 49 19.18 -19.53 -11.08
C ASN A 49 18.80 -19.42 -12.56
N ASN A 50 17.87 -18.54 -12.94
CA ASN A 50 17.49 -18.26 -14.34
C ASN A 50 17.75 -16.78 -14.69
N ILE A 51 18.53 -16.07 -13.88
CA ILE A 51 18.87 -14.64 -14.06
C ILE A 51 20.39 -14.38 -13.95
N ASN A 52 21.21 -15.41 -13.80
CA ASN A 52 22.67 -15.32 -13.76
C ASN A 52 23.43 -16.55 -14.31
N SER A 53 22.80 -17.29 -15.23
CA SER A 53 23.17 -18.61 -15.72
C SER A 53 22.87 -18.77 -17.22
N THR A 54 23.04 -17.71 -18.01
CA THR A 54 22.76 -17.71 -19.45
C THR A 54 23.35 -18.92 -20.17
N GLY A 55 22.51 -19.62 -20.94
CA GLY A 55 22.85 -20.85 -21.66
C GLY A 55 22.47 -22.13 -20.92
N ASP A 56 22.05 -22.03 -19.65
CA ASP A 56 21.55 -23.17 -18.89
C ASP A 56 20.06 -23.43 -19.15
N SER A 57 19.61 -24.64 -18.81
CA SER A 57 18.19 -24.98 -18.86
C SER A 57 17.40 -24.16 -17.84
N VAL A 58 16.24 -23.66 -18.25
CA VAL A 58 15.30 -22.94 -17.37
C VAL A 58 14.73 -23.93 -16.35
N THR A 59 15.00 -23.70 -15.08
CA THR A 59 14.58 -24.60 -13.99
C THR A 59 14.02 -23.86 -12.79
N CYS A 60 13.07 -24.48 -12.09
CA CYS A 60 12.47 -23.91 -10.89
C CYS A 60 12.56 -24.86 -9.69
N ALA A 61 12.78 -24.30 -8.51
CA ALA A 61 12.63 -25.03 -7.26
C ALA A 61 11.17 -25.52 -7.07
N ASP A 62 10.99 -26.64 -6.36
CA ASP A 62 9.70 -27.15 -5.92
C ASP A 62 8.63 -27.41 -7.00
N GLY A 63 9.02 -27.58 -8.27
CA GLY A 63 8.09 -27.95 -9.34
C GLY A 63 7.13 -26.82 -9.75
N ASN A 64 7.58 -25.56 -9.70
CA ASN A 64 6.80 -24.41 -10.14
C ASN A 64 6.74 -24.25 -11.67
N CYS A 65 7.66 -24.88 -12.43
CA CYS A 65 7.65 -24.82 -13.90
C CYS A 65 7.88 -26.19 -14.60
N PRO A 66 7.11 -27.24 -14.27
CA PRO A 66 7.34 -28.59 -14.78
C PRO A 66 7.18 -28.73 -16.30
N SER A 67 6.26 -28.00 -16.92
CA SER A 67 6.04 -28.00 -18.36
C SER A 67 7.23 -27.38 -19.09
N VAL A 68 7.72 -26.23 -18.59
CA VAL A 68 8.93 -25.55 -19.10
C VAL A 68 10.14 -26.47 -19.01
N GLN A 69 10.34 -27.11 -17.86
CA GLN A 69 11.44 -28.06 -17.67
C GLN A 69 11.32 -29.29 -18.59
N SER A 70 10.09 -29.80 -18.80
CA SER A 70 9.85 -30.95 -19.67
C SER A 70 10.07 -30.63 -21.15
N ALA A 71 9.84 -29.38 -21.54
CA ALA A 71 10.07 -28.87 -22.88
C ALA A 71 11.57 -28.65 -23.18
N GLY A 72 12.42 -28.70 -22.16
CA GLY A 72 13.87 -28.53 -22.31
C GLY A 72 14.28 -27.09 -22.62
N ALA A 73 13.48 -26.11 -22.18
CA ALA A 73 13.74 -24.70 -22.46
C ALA A 73 15.11 -24.24 -21.92
N THR A 74 15.82 -23.43 -22.70
CA THR A 74 17.17 -22.94 -22.37
C THR A 74 17.21 -21.42 -22.45
N SER A 75 17.86 -20.74 -21.49
CA SER A 75 18.00 -19.29 -21.54
C SER A 75 19.03 -18.88 -22.60
N LEU A 76 18.64 -17.98 -23.50
CA LEU A 76 19.51 -17.37 -24.50
C LEU A 76 20.14 -16.07 -23.99
N TYR A 77 19.39 -15.33 -23.19
CA TYR A 77 19.82 -14.07 -22.60
C TYR A 77 19.10 -13.85 -21.27
N GLU A 78 19.79 -13.27 -20.29
CA GLU A 78 19.25 -12.99 -18.96
C GLU A 78 19.64 -11.57 -18.55
N PHE A 79 18.76 -10.90 -17.81
CA PHE A 79 18.95 -9.50 -17.44
C PHE A 79 18.41 -9.25 -16.02
N GLU A 80 19.09 -8.36 -15.31
CA GLU A 80 18.63 -7.78 -14.05
C GLU A 80 19.18 -6.36 -13.94
N GLU A 81 18.32 -5.38 -14.20
CA GLU A 81 18.64 -3.96 -14.11
C GLU A 81 17.92 -3.34 -12.92
N SER A 82 18.70 -2.87 -11.95
CA SER A 82 18.16 -2.13 -10.81
C SER A 82 17.96 -0.67 -11.17
N THR A 83 16.71 -0.22 -11.15
CA THR A 83 16.36 1.16 -11.46
C THR A 83 15.67 1.82 -10.27
N GLN A 84 15.73 3.15 -10.19
CA GLN A 84 15.03 3.93 -9.17
C GLN A 84 13.48 3.82 -9.23
N TRP A 85 12.92 3.11 -10.21
CA TRP A 85 11.46 2.96 -10.43
C TRP A 85 10.98 1.50 -10.42
N GLY A 86 11.88 0.54 -10.12
CA GLY A 86 11.61 -0.90 -10.09
C GLY A 86 12.76 -1.71 -10.71
N ASP A 87 13.08 -2.86 -10.11
CA ASP A 87 14.06 -3.80 -10.65
C ASP A 87 13.45 -4.56 -11.84
N VAL A 88 13.98 -4.36 -13.04
CA VAL A 88 13.55 -5.06 -14.25
C VAL A 88 14.47 -6.26 -14.45
N ALA A 89 13.92 -7.46 -14.29
CA ALA A 89 14.69 -8.68 -14.44
C ALA A 89 13.91 -9.71 -15.24
N GLY A 90 14.62 -10.67 -15.83
CA GLY A 90 14.00 -11.69 -16.65
C GLY A 90 14.98 -12.41 -17.55
N PHE A 91 14.43 -13.13 -18.52
CA PHE A 91 15.22 -13.86 -19.51
C PHE A 91 14.49 -13.97 -20.85
N LEU A 92 15.26 -14.10 -21.92
CA LEU A 92 14.83 -14.63 -23.21
C LEU A 92 15.23 -16.10 -23.26
N ALA A 93 14.29 -17.00 -23.47
CA ALA A 93 14.52 -18.43 -23.59
C ALA A 93 14.07 -18.98 -24.94
N VAL A 94 14.68 -20.09 -25.35
CA VAL A 94 14.21 -20.92 -26.46
C VAL A 94 13.56 -22.19 -25.95
N ASP A 95 12.46 -22.57 -26.58
CA ASP A 95 11.74 -23.82 -26.37
C ASP A 95 11.60 -24.53 -27.72
N ASP A 96 12.49 -25.49 -27.97
CA ASP A 96 12.49 -26.27 -29.22
C ASP A 96 11.31 -27.23 -29.32
N THR A 97 10.71 -27.62 -28.19
CA THR A 97 9.57 -28.55 -28.17
C THR A 97 8.33 -27.88 -28.70
N ASN A 98 8.09 -26.63 -28.28
CA ASN A 98 6.93 -25.83 -28.67
C ASN A 98 7.24 -24.85 -29.81
N GLN A 99 8.50 -24.78 -30.26
CA GLN A 99 9.01 -23.81 -31.24
C GLN A 99 8.75 -22.35 -30.84
N LEU A 100 9.13 -22.01 -29.60
CA LEU A 100 8.90 -20.68 -29.02
C LEU A 100 10.21 -19.96 -28.68
N LEU A 101 10.19 -18.64 -28.83
CA LEU A 101 11.11 -17.71 -28.18
C LEU A 101 10.33 -16.97 -27.11
N VAL A 102 10.64 -17.19 -25.83
CA VAL A 102 9.87 -16.65 -24.70
C VAL A 102 10.68 -15.61 -23.96
N LEU A 103 10.23 -14.36 -24.02
CA LEU A 103 10.75 -13.26 -23.21
C LEU A 103 9.89 -13.13 -21.94
N SER A 104 10.45 -13.52 -20.80
CA SER A 104 9.76 -13.51 -19.51
C SER A 104 10.29 -12.42 -18.60
N PHE A 105 9.38 -11.60 -18.07
CA PHE A 105 9.69 -10.55 -17.10
C PHE A 105 9.25 -10.95 -15.69
N ARG A 106 10.19 -10.79 -14.75
CA ARG A 106 9.94 -10.94 -13.32
C ARG A 106 9.13 -9.77 -12.80
N GLY A 107 8.16 -10.07 -11.94
CA GLY A 107 7.52 -9.03 -11.15
C GLY A 107 8.40 -8.51 -10.03
N SER A 108 7.88 -7.53 -9.30
CA SER A 108 8.50 -7.04 -8.08
C SER A 108 8.72 -8.20 -7.14
N ARG A 109 9.87 -8.19 -6.46
CA ARG A 109 10.09 -9.15 -5.38
C ARG A 109 8.95 -9.04 -4.37
N SER A 110 8.39 -7.84 -4.11
CA SER A 110 7.17 -7.67 -3.31
C SER A 110 6.01 -7.17 -4.14
N ALA A 111 4.92 -7.93 -4.23
CA ALA A 111 3.69 -7.38 -4.81
C ALA A 111 2.98 -6.43 -3.82
N SER A 112 2.85 -6.80 -2.55
CA SER A 112 2.16 -6.00 -1.51
C SER A 112 2.79 -4.64 -1.24
N THR A 113 4.12 -4.55 -1.25
CA THR A 113 4.82 -3.28 -1.02
C THR A 113 4.90 -2.45 -2.28
N TRP A 114 5.03 -3.10 -3.43
CA TRP A 114 4.91 -2.40 -4.71
C TRP A 114 3.52 -1.75 -4.85
N ILE A 115 2.45 -2.45 -4.46
CA ILE A 115 1.09 -1.89 -4.38
C ILE A 115 1.03 -0.67 -3.46
N ALA A 116 1.65 -0.75 -2.28
CA ALA A 116 1.65 0.35 -1.31
C ALA A 116 2.42 1.59 -1.78
N ASN A 117 3.44 1.39 -2.65
CA ASN A 117 4.33 2.44 -3.16
C ASN A 117 4.02 2.86 -4.61
N LEU A 118 2.91 2.39 -5.16
CA LEU A 118 2.60 2.56 -6.58
C LEU A 118 2.45 4.04 -6.97
N ASP A 119 3.33 4.51 -7.86
CA ASP A 119 3.31 5.88 -8.41
C ASP A 119 2.32 5.97 -9.57
N TYR A 120 1.12 6.46 -9.30
CA TYR A 120 0.02 6.57 -10.27
C TYR A 120 0.20 7.63 -11.38
N GLY A 121 1.43 8.09 -11.64
CA GLY A 121 1.73 9.04 -12.70
C GLY A 121 1.56 8.42 -14.09
N LEU A 122 0.58 8.91 -14.85
CA LEU A 122 0.55 8.74 -16.30
C LEU A 122 1.63 9.62 -16.94
N THR A 123 2.36 9.06 -17.90
CA THR A 123 3.29 9.77 -18.77
C THR A 123 2.79 9.67 -20.20
N ASP A 124 2.94 10.77 -20.94
CA ASP A 124 2.66 10.79 -22.37
C ASP A 124 3.52 9.74 -23.08
N VAL A 125 2.86 8.89 -23.86
CA VAL A 125 3.47 7.90 -24.77
C VAL A 125 2.80 8.00 -26.14
N SER A 126 2.50 9.23 -26.59
CA SER A 126 1.92 9.48 -27.90
C SER A 126 2.77 8.91 -29.06
N ASP A 127 4.07 8.68 -28.84
CA ASP A 127 4.95 7.98 -29.80
C ASP A 127 4.60 6.48 -29.95
N LEU A 128 3.91 5.89 -28.98
CA LEU A 128 3.42 4.51 -29.01
C LEU A 128 2.07 4.42 -29.72
N CYS A 129 1.14 5.32 -29.43
CA CYS A 129 -0.15 5.44 -30.11
C CYS A 129 -0.78 6.80 -29.82
N ASP A 130 -1.65 7.27 -30.73
CA ASP A 130 -2.32 8.57 -30.60
C ASP A 130 -3.05 8.70 -29.25
N GLU A 131 -2.78 9.79 -28.52
CA GLU A 131 -3.37 10.13 -27.22
C GLU A 131 -3.11 9.09 -26.09
N CYS A 132 -2.17 8.18 -26.30
CA CYS A 132 -1.83 7.17 -25.32
C CYS A 132 -0.96 7.74 -24.20
N GLU A 133 -1.35 7.42 -22.97
CA GLU A 133 -0.55 7.65 -21.77
C GLU A 133 -0.33 6.32 -21.07
N ALA A 134 0.89 6.09 -20.56
CA ALA A 134 1.25 4.88 -19.83
C ALA A 134 1.68 5.21 -18.41
N HIS A 135 1.67 4.22 -17.52
CA HIS A 135 2.28 4.36 -16.21
C HIS A 135 3.77 4.70 -16.37
N GLY A 136 4.21 5.84 -15.82
CA GLY A 136 5.58 6.32 -16.01
C GLY A 136 6.65 5.34 -15.53
N GLY A 137 6.41 4.66 -14.40
CA GLY A 137 7.30 3.63 -13.87
C GLY A 137 7.47 2.43 -14.81
N PHE A 138 6.37 1.83 -15.30
CA PHE A 138 6.42 0.67 -16.19
C PHE A 138 7.02 1.02 -17.55
N TRP A 139 6.69 2.20 -18.08
CA TRP A 139 7.24 2.64 -19.37
C TRP A 139 8.75 2.86 -19.29
N LYS A 140 9.24 3.50 -18.22
CA LYS A 140 10.68 3.64 -17.98
C LYS A 140 11.36 2.29 -17.79
N ALA A 141 10.73 1.37 -17.04
CA ALA A 141 11.22 0.03 -16.82
C ALA A 141 11.45 -0.73 -18.15
N TRP A 142 10.48 -0.70 -19.06
CA TRP A 142 10.66 -1.23 -20.41
C TRP A 142 11.82 -0.56 -21.16
N ASN A 143 11.82 0.78 -21.21
CA ASN A 143 12.82 1.52 -21.99
C ASN A 143 14.27 1.29 -21.53
N VAL A 144 14.50 0.99 -20.25
CA VAL A 144 15.85 0.69 -19.73
C VAL A 144 16.44 -0.55 -20.39
N VAL A 145 15.62 -1.56 -20.70
CA VAL A 145 16.07 -2.84 -21.27
C VAL A 145 15.74 -3.00 -22.76
N ALA A 146 14.99 -2.07 -23.36
CA ALA A 146 14.43 -2.21 -24.69
C ALA A 146 15.50 -2.42 -25.78
N ASP A 147 16.53 -1.58 -25.84
CA ASP A 147 17.56 -1.64 -26.89
C ASP A 147 18.32 -2.98 -26.87
N ASP A 148 18.73 -3.43 -25.69
CA ASP A 148 19.43 -4.71 -25.52
C ASP A 148 18.52 -5.88 -25.87
N LEU A 149 17.28 -5.89 -25.36
CA LEU A 149 16.32 -6.97 -25.65
C LEU A 149 15.97 -7.05 -27.13
N ILE A 150 15.78 -5.91 -27.82
CA ILE A 150 15.54 -5.89 -29.26
C ILE A 150 16.71 -6.52 -30.02
N SER A 151 17.96 -6.19 -29.64
CA SER A 151 19.16 -6.79 -30.23
C SER A 151 19.21 -8.31 -30.01
N GLN A 152 18.89 -8.77 -28.80
CA GLN A 152 18.89 -10.21 -28.46
C GLN A 152 17.77 -10.97 -29.18
N ILE A 153 16.57 -10.38 -29.26
CA ILE A 153 15.44 -10.96 -30.02
C ILE A 153 15.83 -11.11 -31.49
N ASN A 154 16.43 -10.09 -32.12
CA ASN A 154 16.84 -10.18 -33.52
C ASN A 154 17.86 -11.30 -33.75
N THR A 155 18.85 -11.40 -32.86
CA THR A 155 19.86 -12.47 -32.91
C THR A 155 19.23 -13.86 -32.77
N ALA A 156 18.27 -14.00 -31.84
CA ALA A 156 17.56 -15.26 -31.64
C ALA A 156 16.70 -15.62 -32.86
N ARG A 157 15.97 -14.66 -33.45
CA ARG A 157 15.12 -14.91 -34.63
C ARG A 157 15.91 -15.31 -35.87
N GLU A 158 17.16 -14.86 -36.02
CA GLU A 158 18.05 -15.34 -37.08
C GLU A 158 18.45 -16.82 -36.89
N SER A 159 18.56 -17.26 -35.64
CA SER A 159 18.98 -18.62 -35.29
C SER A 159 17.80 -19.61 -35.21
N TYR A 160 16.60 -19.11 -34.92
CA TYR A 160 15.39 -19.89 -34.67
C TYR A 160 14.26 -19.43 -35.60
N ASP A 161 14.50 -19.55 -36.91
CA ASP A 161 13.52 -19.19 -37.93
C ASP A 161 12.23 -20.02 -37.80
N GLY A 162 11.07 -19.34 -37.92
CA GLY A 162 9.75 -19.95 -37.76
C GLY A 162 9.27 -20.16 -36.32
N TYR A 163 10.04 -19.76 -35.30
CA TYR A 163 9.61 -19.84 -33.90
C TYR A 163 8.70 -18.66 -33.54
N THR A 164 7.67 -18.90 -32.74
CA THR A 164 6.76 -17.86 -32.26
C THR A 164 7.40 -17.08 -31.12
N LEU A 165 7.42 -15.74 -31.22
CA LEU A 165 7.84 -14.88 -30.12
C LEU A 165 6.69 -14.72 -29.14
N VAL A 166 6.97 -14.94 -27.86
CA VAL A 166 6.00 -14.77 -26.78
C VAL A 166 6.58 -13.88 -25.71
N LEU A 167 5.84 -12.85 -25.30
CA LEU A 167 6.14 -12.07 -24.12
C LEU A 167 5.25 -12.49 -22.97
N THR A 168 5.84 -12.67 -21.79
CA THR A 168 5.08 -13.05 -20.61
C THR A 168 5.58 -12.42 -19.33
N GLY A 169 4.70 -12.24 -18.35
CA GLY A 169 5.08 -11.77 -17.04
C GLY A 169 3.96 -11.82 -16.02
N HIS A 170 4.35 -11.83 -14.75
CA HIS A 170 3.44 -11.78 -13.61
C HIS A 170 3.58 -10.46 -12.84
N SER A 171 2.48 -9.92 -12.31
CA SER A 171 2.48 -8.70 -11.49
C SER A 171 3.09 -7.51 -12.26
N PHE A 172 4.03 -6.78 -11.65
CA PHE A 172 4.87 -5.77 -12.32
C PHE A 172 5.49 -6.28 -13.64
N GLY A 173 5.92 -7.54 -13.72
CA GLY A 173 6.50 -8.11 -14.93
C GLY A 173 5.47 -8.24 -16.05
N GLY A 174 4.20 -8.50 -15.71
CA GLY A 174 3.09 -8.45 -16.66
C GLY A 174 2.87 -7.05 -17.22
N ALA A 175 3.02 -6.01 -16.39
CA ALA A 175 2.93 -4.62 -16.84
C ALA A 175 4.04 -4.24 -17.84
N VAL A 176 5.27 -4.65 -17.56
CA VAL A 176 6.42 -4.42 -18.46
C VAL A 176 6.28 -5.23 -19.75
N ALA A 177 5.87 -6.49 -19.66
CA ALA A 177 5.59 -7.34 -20.82
C ALA A 177 4.52 -6.73 -21.73
N ALA A 178 3.45 -6.18 -21.14
CA ALA A 178 2.38 -5.52 -21.86
C ALA A 178 2.86 -4.30 -22.65
N LEU A 179 3.55 -3.36 -22.01
CA LEU A 179 4.05 -2.16 -22.69
C LEU A 179 5.13 -2.50 -23.73
N GLY A 180 6.03 -3.42 -23.40
CA GLY A 180 7.07 -3.89 -24.32
C GLY A 180 6.51 -4.62 -25.53
N GLY A 181 5.50 -5.48 -25.33
CA GLY A 181 4.79 -6.16 -26.41
C GLY A 181 4.12 -5.20 -27.38
N THR A 182 3.45 -4.17 -26.86
CA THR A 182 2.86 -3.10 -27.67
C THR A 182 3.92 -2.38 -28.52
N ALA A 183 5.06 -2.02 -27.91
CA ALA A 183 6.15 -1.33 -28.59
C ALA A 183 6.81 -2.21 -29.67
N LEU A 184 7.03 -3.49 -29.38
CA LEU A 184 7.58 -4.44 -30.35
C LEU A 184 6.60 -4.69 -31.52
N ARG A 185 5.30 -4.81 -31.26
CA ARG A 185 4.31 -4.94 -32.34
C ARG A 185 4.32 -3.72 -33.26
N ASN A 186 4.45 -2.51 -32.71
CA ASN A 186 4.62 -1.30 -33.52
C ASN A 186 5.90 -1.30 -34.37
N ALA A 187 6.96 -1.94 -33.87
CA ALA A 187 8.20 -2.14 -34.60
C ALA A 187 8.13 -3.31 -35.62
N GLY A 188 6.97 -3.96 -35.79
CA GLY A 188 6.74 -4.99 -36.80
C GLY A 188 7.02 -6.43 -36.34
N TYR A 189 7.14 -6.67 -35.04
CA TYR A 189 7.30 -8.01 -34.49
C TYR A 189 5.93 -8.69 -34.35
N ASP A 190 5.80 -9.89 -34.92
CA ASP A 190 4.67 -10.79 -34.65
C ASP A 190 4.95 -11.54 -33.35
N LEU A 191 4.06 -11.38 -32.36
CA LEU A 191 4.22 -11.95 -31.02
C LEU A 191 2.89 -12.13 -30.30
N ASP A 192 2.85 -13.11 -29.40
CA ASP A 192 1.77 -13.32 -28.45
C ASP A 192 2.11 -12.76 -27.06
N LEU A 193 1.11 -12.27 -26.33
CA LEU A 193 1.30 -11.64 -25.02
C LEU A 193 0.46 -12.33 -23.95
N TYR A 194 1.12 -12.88 -22.93
CA TYR A 194 0.50 -13.57 -21.80
C TYR A 194 0.83 -12.88 -20.49
N THR A 195 -0.17 -12.41 -19.75
CA THR A 195 0.07 -11.63 -18.54
C THR A 195 -0.78 -12.15 -17.39
N TYR A 196 -0.20 -12.15 -16.18
CA TYR A 196 -0.82 -12.76 -15.00
C TYR A 196 -0.82 -11.77 -13.85
N GLY A 197 -1.99 -11.46 -13.29
CA GLY A 197 -2.08 -10.49 -12.19
C GLY A 197 -1.52 -9.12 -12.58
N GLN A 198 -1.58 -8.77 -13.87
CA GLN A 198 -1.04 -7.51 -14.38
C GLN A 198 -1.85 -6.32 -13.82
N PRO A 199 -1.19 -5.26 -13.32
CA PRO A 199 -1.84 -3.98 -13.01
C PRO A 199 -2.23 -3.22 -14.28
N ARG A 200 -3.09 -2.20 -14.17
CA ARG A 200 -3.40 -1.33 -15.32
C ARG A 200 -2.15 -0.58 -15.77
N VAL A 201 -1.91 -0.54 -17.08
CA VAL A 201 -0.63 -0.06 -17.63
C VAL A 201 -0.69 1.33 -18.24
N GLY A 202 -1.88 1.87 -18.48
CA GLY A 202 -2.05 3.20 -19.05
C GLY A 202 -3.52 3.55 -19.23
N ASN A 203 -3.78 4.59 -20.02
CA ASN A 203 -5.11 5.16 -20.20
C ASN A 203 -6.04 4.32 -21.10
N GLU A 204 -7.30 4.75 -21.26
CA GLU A 204 -8.28 4.05 -22.08
C GLU A 204 -7.88 3.98 -23.56
N ALA A 205 -7.22 5.01 -24.08
CA ALA A 205 -6.69 5.01 -25.45
C ALA A 205 -5.64 3.88 -25.62
N LEU A 206 -4.70 3.76 -24.68
CA LEU A 206 -3.72 2.67 -24.69
C LEU A 206 -4.38 1.30 -24.51
N ALA A 207 -5.36 1.15 -23.62
CA ALA A 207 -6.08 -0.10 -23.43
C ALA A 207 -6.86 -0.51 -24.70
N THR A 208 -7.45 0.44 -25.40
CA THR A 208 -8.13 0.23 -26.68
C THR A 208 -7.13 -0.20 -27.74
N TYR A 209 -6.03 0.53 -27.86
CA TYR A 209 -4.97 0.22 -28.81
C TYR A 209 -4.41 -1.19 -28.62
N MET A 210 -4.12 -1.58 -27.38
CA MET A 210 -3.66 -2.93 -27.04
C MET A 210 -4.69 -4.01 -27.34
N THR A 211 -5.98 -3.72 -27.13
CA THR A 211 -7.09 -4.63 -27.47
C THR A 211 -7.17 -4.84 -28.99
N ASP A 212 -7.06 -3.76 -29.76
CA ASP A 212 -7.16 -3.78 -31.22
C ASP A 212 -5.95 -4.46 -31.89
N GLN A 213 -4.78 -4.46 -31.23
CA GLN A 213 -3.62 -5.24 -31.68
C GLN A 213 -3.83 -6.77 -31.58
N GLY A 214 -4.76 -7.24 -30.75
CA GLY A 214 -5.07 -8.66 -30.58
C GLY A 214 -3.97 -9.46 -29.87
N SER A 215 -4.08 -10.79 -29.89
CA SER A 215 -3.11 -11.73 -29.28
C SER A 215 -2.71 -11.38 -27.84
N LEU A 216 -3.68 -11.01 -27.01
CA LEU A 216 -3.50 -10.66 -25.61
C LEU A 216 -4.30 -11.61 -24.71
N TRP A 217 -3.59 -12.35 -23.86
CA TRP A 217 -4.17 -13.22 -22.84
C TRP A 217 -3.86 -12.63 -21.46
N ARG A 218 -4.73 -11.72 -21.01
CA ARG A 218 -4.66 -11.09 -19.69
C ARG A 218 -5.40 -11.93 -18.65
N ALA A 219 -4.68 -12.73 -17.88
CA ALA A 219 -5.24 -13.56 -16.82
C ALA A 219 -5.33 -12.81 -15.49
N THR A 220 -6.48 -12.93 -14.83
CA THR A 220 -6.76 -12.45 -13.47
C THR A 220 -7.23 -13.61 -12.60
N HIS A 221 -7.08 -13.53 -11.28
CA HIS A 221 -7.47 -14.63 -10.38
C HIS A 221 -8.30 -14.12 -9.20
N ASN A 222 -9.49 -14.70 -9.04
CA ASN A 222 -10.40 -14.45 -7.93
C ASN A 222 -10.49 -12.95 -7.58
N ASP A 223 -10.26 -12.59 -6.31
CA ASP A 223 -10.29 -11.22 -5.80
C ASP A 223 -8.88 -10.60 -5.68
N ASP A 224 -7.97 -10.94 -6.60
CA ASP A 224 -6.65 -10.33 -6.68
C ASP A 224 -6.75 -8.80 -6.76
N VAL A 225 -6.02 -8.13 -5.88
CA VAL A 225 -5.98 -6.67 -5.76
C VAL A 225 -5.13 -5.98 -6.84
N VAL A 226 -4.13 -6.64 -7.42
CA VAL A 226 -3.17 -6.00 -8.33
C VAL A 226 -3.82 -5.55 -9.64
N PRO A 227 -4.65 -6.37 -10.32
CA PRO A 227 -5.34 -5.93 -11.53
C PRO A 227 -6.35 -4.80 -11.28
N LYS A 228 -6.68 -4.51 -10.02
CA LYS A 228 -7.52 -3.37 -9.64
C LYS A 228 -6.74 -2.08 -9.48
N LEU A 229 -5.43 -2.10 -9.65
CA LEU A 229 -4.54 -0.97 -9.49
C LEU A 229 -3.70 -0.73 -10.76
N PRO A 230 -3.29 0.51 -11.05
CA PRO A 230 -3.91 1.77 -10.59
C PRO A 230 -5.43 1.80 -10.83
N PRO A 231 -6.24 2.39 -9.94
CA PRO A 231 -7.70 2.44 -10.11
C PRO A 231 -8.13 3.07 -11.45
N ILE A 232 -9.22 2.57 -12.05
CA ILE A 232 -9.76 3.08 -13.34
C ILE A 232 -9.98 4.59 -13.30
N SER A 233 -10.41 5.03 -12.14
CA SER A 233 -10.70 6.41 -11.86
C SER A 233 -9.44 7.27 -12.22
N PHE A 234 -8.19 6.83 -11.97
CA PHE A 234 -6.95 7.60 -12.28
C PHE A 234 -6.68 7.81 -13.78
N GLY A 235 -7.64 7.51 -14.64
CA GLY A 235 -7.51 7.50 -16.09
C GLY A 235 -7.00 6.17 -16.62
N PHE A 236 -6.62 5.23 -15.75
CA PHE A 236 -6.08 3.94 -16.15
C PHE A 236 -7.18 3.00 -16.65
N SER A 237 -6.84 2.12 -17.58
CA SER A 237 -7.79 1.15 -18.13
C SER A 237 -7.11 -0.19 -18.36
N HIS A 238 -7.92 -1.25 -18.38
CA HIS A 238 -7.48 -2.57 -18.80
C HIS A 238 -7.91 -2.86 -20.23
N ALA A 239 -6.98 -3.41 -21.00
CA ALA A 239 -7.27 -4.01 -22.29
C ALA A 239 -8.12 -5.29 -22.13
N SER A 240 -8.79 -5.66 -23.22
CA SER A 240 -9.68 -6.82 -23.37
C SER A 240 -9.02 -7.86 -24.31
N PRO A 241 -9.36 -9.16 -24.21
CA PRO A 241 -10.21 -9.80 -23.20
C PRO A 241 -9.49 -10.05 -21.86
N GLU A 242 -10.29 -10.33 -20.82
CA GLU A 242 -9.82 -10.87 -19.54
C GLU A 242 -10.09 -12.37 -19.46
N TYR A 243 -9.10 -13.15 -19.01
CA TYR A 243 -9.27 -14.56 -18.66
C TYR A 243 -9.32 -14.68 -17.14
N TRP A 244 -10.52 -14.57 -16.57
CA TRP A 244 -10.73 -14.52 -15.13
C TRP A 244 -10.86 -15.92 -14.53
N ILE A 245 -9.90 -16.28 -13.68
CA ILE A 245 -9.85 -17.57 -12.99
C ILE A 245 -10.68 -17.47 -11.70
N THR A 246 -11.74 -18.26 -11.59
CA THR A 246 -12.74 -18.20 -10.51
C THR A 246 -12.48 -19.17 -9.36
N SER A 247 -11.52 -20.08 -9.51
CA SER A 247 -11.13 -21.03 -8.46
C SER A 247 -10.63 -20.32 -7.20
N SER A 248 -10.70 -21.01 -6.05
CA SER A 248 -10.11 -20.49 -4.82
C SER A 248 -8.57 -20.61 -4.83
N ASN A 249 -7.92 -19.87 -3.93
CA ASN A 249 -6.48 -19.96 -3.71
C ASN A 249 -6.04 -21.41 -3.46
N ASN A 250 -4.89 -21.79 -4.04
CA ASN A 250 -4.28 -23.11 -3.85
C ASN A 250 -5.16 -24.29 -4.35
N GLU A 251 -6.08 -24.05 -5.29
CA GLU A 251 -6.82 -25.09 -6.02
C GLU A 251 -6.24 -25.33 -7.43
N THR A 252 -6.53 -26.50 -7.99
CA THR A 252 -6.15 -26.81 -9.38
C THR A 252 -7.20 -26.23 -10.32
N VAL A 253 -6.78 -25.36 -11.22
CA VAL A 253 -7.64 -24.72 -12.22
C VAL A 253 -8.03 -25.72 -13.31
N SER A 254 -9.30 -25.74 -13.68
CA SER A 254 -9.85 -26.47 -14.82
C SER A 254 -10.43 -25.51 -15.86
N THR A 255 -10.84 -26.04 -17.02
CA THR A 255 -11.41 -25.22 -18.10
C THR A 255 -12.72 -24.52 -17.70
N SER A 256 -13.48 -25.09 -16.76
CA SER A 256 -14.71 -24.48 -16.24
C SER A 256 -14.46 -23.39 -15.19
N ASP A 257 -13.21 -23.23 -14.73
CA ASP A 257 -12.83 -22.24 -13.73
C ASP A 257 -12.24 -20.98 -14.37
N ILE A 258 -12.28 -20.85 -15.70
CA ILE A 258 -11.80 -19.68 -16.43
C ILE A 258 -12.95 -19.10 -17.24
N GLU A 259 -13.31 -17.87 -16.96
CA GLU A 259 -14.29 -17.10 -17.70
C GLU A 259 -13.58 -16.08 -18.61
N GLU A 260 -13.84 -16.14 -19.91
CA GLU A 260 -13.39 -15.12 -20.86
C GLU A 260 -14.38 -13.95 -20.85
N ILE A 261 -13.88 -12.76 -20.54
CA ILE A 261 -14.67 -11.56 -20.34
C ILE A 261 -14.23 -10.50 -21.33
N ASP A 262 -15.15 -10.16 -22.21
CA ASP A 262 -14.99 -9.10 -23.19
C ASP A 262 -15.33 -7.73 -22.59
N GLY A 263 -14.66 -6.71 -23.12
CA GLY A 263 -14.94 -5.31 -22.84
C GLY A 263 -13.84 -4.65 -22.03
N ILE A 264 -13.36 -3.53 -22.54
CA ILE A 264 -12.44 -2.64 -21.83
C ILE A 264 -13.10 -2.21 -20.52
N ASN A 265 -12.36 -2.32 -19.42
CA ASN A 265 -12.82 -1.98 -18.08
C ASN A 265 -14.09 -2.74 -17.61
N SER A 266 -14.36 -3.92 -18.18
CA SER A 266 -15.49 -4.76 -17.74
C SER A 266 -15.40 -5.06 -16.24
N ARG A 267 -16.57 -5.03 -15.58
CA ARG A 267 -16.73 -5.39 -14.16
C ARG A 267 -17.30 -6.79 -13.97
N ASP A 268 -17.44 -7.56 -15.04
CA ASP A 268 -17.97 -8.91 -14.95
C ASP A 268 -16.93 -9.90 -14.37
N GLY A 269 -15.65 -9.50 -14.30
CA GLY A 269 -14.53 -10.31 -13.79
C GLY A 269 -13.92 -9.78 -12.51
N ASN A 270 -12.58 -9.83 -12.41
CA ASN A 270 -11.84 -9.44 -11.21
C ASN A 270 -12.19 -8.03 -10.73
N ALA A 271 -12.36 -7.07 -11.64
CA ALA A 271 -12.70 -5.68 -11.28
C ALA A 271 -14.06 -5.54 -10.56
N GLY A 272 -14.96 -6.54 -10.66
CA GLY A 272 -16.26 -6.56 -10.01
C GLY A 272 -16.30 -7.17 -8.61
N THR A 273 -15.22 -7.81 -8.16
CA THR A 273 -15.17 -8.48 -6.85
C THR A 273 -14.94 -7.47 -5.70
N VAL A 274 -15.42 -7.79 -4.48
CA VAL A 274 -15.60 -6.82 -3.37
C VAL A 274 -14.83 -7.14 -2.08
N ASN A 275 -14.12 -8.26 -2.02
CA ASN A 275 -13.36 -8.75 -0.86
C ASN A 275 -11.87 -8.87 -1.23
N PRO A 276 -11.13 -7.76 -1.29
CA PRO A 276 -9.75 -7.74 -1.81
C PRO A 276 -8.86 -8.78 -1.12
N ASP A 277 -8.18 -9.60 -1.92
CA ASP A 277 -7.32 -10.68 -1.45
C ASP A 277 -5.91 -10.58 -2.08
N ILE A 278 -4.93 -10.21 -1.24
CA ILE A 278 -3.52 -10.17 -1.64
C ILE A 278 -2.96 -11.59 -1.84
N GLU A 279 -3.49 -12.59 -1.14
CA GLU A 279 -3.05 -13.97 -1.31
C GLU A 279 -3.42 -14.50 -2.69
N ALA A 280 -4.60 -14.12 -3.22
CA ALA A 280 -5.05 -14.48 -4.57
C ALA A 280 -4.05 -14.06 -5.67
N HIS A 281 -3.27 -12.99 -5.44
CA HIS A 281 -2.22 -12.57 -6.36
C HIS A 281 -1.09 -13.60 -6.55
N ASN A 282 -0.90 -14.51 -5.60
CA ASN A 282 0.17 -15.51 -5.67
C ASN A 282 -0.25 -16.81 -6.38
N TRP A 283 -1.49 -16.91 -6.86
CA TRP A 283 -2.09 -18.16 -7.32
C TRP A 283 -2.59 -18.08 -8.77
N TYR A 284 -1.65 -18.11 -9.72
CA TYR A 284 -1.95 -18.13 -11.16
C TYR A 284 -1.59 -19.49 -11.78
N ILE A 285 -2.57 -20.40 -11.82
CA ILE A 285 -2.61 -21.68 -12.58
C ILE A 285 -1.53 -22.74 -12.21
N SER A 286 -0.46 -22.37 -11.50
CA SER A 286 0.69 -23.25 -11.25
C SER A 286 0.37 -24.41 -10.28
N PRO A 287 0.69 -25.66 -10.64
CA PRO A 287 0.38 -26.82 -9.83
C PRO A 287 1.44 -27.06 -8.74
N ARG A 288 1.08 -26.98 -7.45
CA ARG A 288 1.82 -27.77 -6.45
C ARG A 288 1.17 -29.15 -6.28
N ARG A 289 1.99 -30.21 -6.38
CA ARG A 289 1.61 -31.53 -5.89
C ARG A 289 1.11 -31.40 -4.46
N ARG A 290 -0.10 -31.90 -4.18
CA ARG A 290 -0.57 -32.19 -2.81
C ARG A 290 0.57 -32.82 -2.03
N ASN A 291 1.10 -32.09 -1.05
CA ASN A 291 2.18 -32.57 -0.20
C ASN A 291 1.66 -33.81 0.54
N ARG A 292 1.97 -35.01 0.04
CA ARG A 292 1.53 -36.30 0.63
C ARG A 292 1.94 -36.42 2.10
N ILE A 293 2.91 -35.62 2.54
CA ILE A 293 3.35 -35.49 3.93
C ILE A 293 2.21 -35.03 4.85
N LYS A 294 1.36 -34.07 4.46
CA LYS A 294 0.22 -33.63 5.30
C LYS A 294 -0.85 -34.72 5.42
N ALA A 295 -1.11 -35.47 4.35
CA ALA A 295 -2.03 -36.61 4.37
C ALA A 295 -1.48 -37.77 5.20
N ILE A 296 -0.18 -38.05 5.12
CA ILE A 296 0.51 -39.05 5.94
C ILE A 296 0.50 -38.65 7.41
N LEU A 297 0.81 -37.39 7.74
CA LEU A 297 0.77 -36.88 9.12
C LEU A 297 -0.65 -36.86 9.69
N LEU A 298 -1.65 -36.50 8.90
CA LEU A 298 -3.06 -36.58 9.30
C LEU A 298 -3.50 -38.04 9.53
N THR A 299 -3.04 -38.95 8.68
CA THR A 299 -3.33 -40.39 8.84
C THR A 299 -2.61 -40.95 10.07
N ILE A 300 -1.35 -40.58 10.31
CA ILE A 300 -0.59 -40.94 11.52
C ILE A 300 -1.29 -40.37 12.75
N PHE A 301 -1.75 -39.12 12.70
CA PHE A 301 -2.46 -38.48 13.81
C PHE A 301 -3.81 -39.13 14.09
N ILE A 302 -4.58 -39.51 13.06
CA ILE A 302 -5.83 -40.26 13.21
C ILE A 302 -5.55 -41.66 13.79
N VAL A 303 -4.51 -42.36 13.33
CA VAL A 303 -4.10 -43.65 13.88
C VAL A 303 -3.64 -43.51 15.35
N PHE A 304 -2.92 -42.45 15.69
CA PHE A 304 -2.49 -42.16 17.07
C PHE A 304 -3.68 -41.80 17.98
N ALA A 305 -4.62 -40.99 17.48
CA ALA A 305 -5.83 -40.62 18.20
C ALA A 305 -6.73 -41.85 18.44
N LEU A 306 -6.88 -42.72 17.44
CA LEU A 306 -7.60 -44.00 17.58
C LEU A 306 -6.87 -44.93 18.55
N TYR A 307 -5.54 -45.00 18.54
CA TYR A 307 -4.77 -45.78 19.50
C TYR A 307 -5.02 -45.33 20.96
N PHE A 308 -5.06 -44.02 21.22
CA PHE A 308 -5.35 -43.49 22.56
C PHE A 308 -6.82 -43.66 22.96
N LEU A 309 -7.77 -43.59 22.01
CA LEU A 309 -9.19 -43.85 22.26
C LEU A 309 -9.48 -45.31 22.63
N PHE A 310 -8.67 -46.26 22.18
CA PHE A 310 -8.92 -47.70 22.39
C PHE A 310 -7.97 -48.39 23.38
N PHE A 311 -6.77 -47.87 23.65
CA PHE A 311 -5.74 -48.60 24.41
C PHE A 311 -5.12 -47.84 25.61
N ALA A 312 -5.48 -46.58 25.86
CA ALA A 312 -4.99 -45.84 27.03
C ALA A 312 -5.87 -46.06 28.27
N GLY A 313 -5.82 -47.27 28.83
CA GLY A 313 -6.49 -47.62 30.08
C GLY A 313 -5.58 -48.42 31.01
N SER A 314 -4.68 -47.75 31.72
CA SER A 314 -4.16 -48.18 33.04
C SER A 314 -3.16 -47.17 33.63
N GLU A 315 -3.56 -46.51 34.71
CA GLU A 315 -2.72 -45.65 35.55
C GLU A 315 -1.72 -46.44 36.41
N PRO A 316 -0.64 -45.79 36.88
CA PRO A 316 -0.10 -46.05 38.21
C PRO A 316 -0.17 -44.83 39.15
N LYS A 317 -0.49 -45.14 40.40
CA LYS A 317 -0.77 -44.25 41.55
C LYS A 317 0.44 -43.43 42.01
N ALA A 318 0.21 -42.15 42.36
CA ALA A 318 1.13 -41.34 43.16
C ALA A 318 0.58 -41.08 44.58
N LYS A 319 1.48 -41.19 45.57
CA LYS A 319 1.23 -41.05 47.01
C LYS A 319 1.08 -39.59 47.46
N ALA A 320 0.29 -39.42 48.51
CA ALA A 320 -0.02 -38.17 49.22
C ALA A 320 1.12 -37.64 50.11
N ILE A 321 1.24 -36.30 50.22
CA ILE A 321 1.78 -35.61 51.41
C ILE A 321 0.93 -34.34 51.72
N SER A 322 0.72 -34.16 53.02
CA SER A 322 -0.15 -33.25 53.78
C SER A 322 0.08 -31.75 53.61
N THR A 323 -1.01 -30.95 53.68
CA THR A 323 -1.00 -29.49 53.85
C THR A 323 -1.51 -29.12 55.25
N ASP A 324 -0.70 -28.38 56.01
CA ASP A 324 -1.07 -27.81 57.31
C ASP A 324 -1.53 -26.35 57.20
N LYS A 325 -2.44 -25.96 58.10
CA LYS A 325 -3.17 -24.69 58.16
C LYS A 325 -2.57 -23.68 59.16
N ALA A 326 -2.59 -22.39 58.83
CA ALA A 326 -2.79 -21.27 59.78
C ALA A 326 -3.32 -20.02 59.01
N ARG A 327 -4.59 -19.61 59.15
CA ARG A 327 -5.21 -18.66 60.12
C ARG A 327 -4.64 -17.23 60.10
N TYR A 328 -5.45 -16.23 59.68
CA TYR A 328 -6.19 -15.31 60.58
C TYR A 328 -7.14 -14.36 59.81
N ALA A 329 -8.19 -13.88 60.49
CA ALA A 329 -9.42 -13.25 59.99
C ALA A 329 -9.44 -11.70 60.08
N PRO A 330 -10.43 -11.00 59.47
CA PRO A 330 -10.62 -9.55 59.59
C PRO A 330 -11.76 -9.18 60.57
N PRO A 331 -11.86 -7.91 60.98
CA PRO A 331 -13.16 -7.35 61.40
C PRO A 331 -13.52 -6.02 60.71
N GLY A 332 -14.82 -5.78 60.58
CA GLY A 332 -15.43 -4.63 59.90
C GLY A 332 -16.03 -3.54 60.81
N VAL A 333 -16.29 -2.39 60.16
CA VAL A 333 -17.43 -1.44 60.20
C VAL A 333 -18.08 -1.02 61.55
N ALA A 334 -18.09 0.29 61.86
CA ALA A 334 -19.30 1.16 61.97
C ALA A 334 -19.03 2.59 62.54
N THR A 335 -19.80 3.56 62.05
CA THR A 335 -19.91 5.04 62.26
C THR A 335 -20.75 5.47 63.51
N PRO A 336 -21.21 6.74 63.72
CA PRO A 336 -20.56 8.07 63.87
C PRO A 336 -21.08 8.93 65.09
N GLY A 337 -20.50 10.12 65.32
CA GLY A 337 -21.24 11.33 65.75
C GLY A 337 -20.74 12.14 66.98
N LEU A 338 -20.47 13.45 66.79
CA LEU A 338 -20.99 14.64 67.53
C LEU A 338 -20.10 15.91 67.39
N ARG A 339 -20.77 17.05 67.15
CA ARG A 339 -20.34 18.49 67.13
C ARG A 339 -20.44 19.12 68.55
N PRO A 340 -20.31 20.46 68.84
CA PRO A 340 -19.96 21.69 68.06
C PRO A 340 -18.86 22.55 68.78
N ASP A 341 -18.33 23.71 68.33
CA ASP A 341 -18.91 25.08 68.33
C ASP A 341 -17.82 26.11 67.86
N THR A 342 -18.14 26.99 66.89
CA THR A 342 -18.24 28.48 66.90
C THR A 342 -17.00 29.37 67.15
N HIS A 343 -16.66 30.24 66.18
CA HIS A 343 -16.72 31.72 66.30
C HIS A 343 -16.28 32.49 65.02
N ARG A 344 -16.99 33.60 64.78
CA ARG A 344 -16.80 34.77 63.88
C ARG A 344 -15.34 35.33 63.89
N ASP A 345 -14.78 36.08 62.93
CA ASP A 345 -15.25 37.37 62.40
C ASP A 345 -14.31 37.97 61.31
N THR A 346 -14.91 38.75 60.39
CA THR A 346 -14.45 39.97 59.68
C THR A 346 -13.27 40.06 58.69
N SER A 347 -13.60 40.84 57.64
CA SER A 347 -12.87 41.41 56.50
C SER A 347 -11.53 42.14 56.78
N SER A 348 -10.62 42.20 55.79
CA SER A 348 -10.44 43.38 54.92
C SER A 348 -9.35 43.21 53.83
N LYS A 349 -9.74 43.57 52.59
CA LYS A 349 -9.04 44.29 51.49
C LYS A 349 -7.52 44.16 51.20
N SER A 350 -7.30 44.09 49.88
CA SER A 350 -6.13 44.49 49.06
C SER A 350 -5.03 43.44 48.99
N THR A 351 -4.52 43.04 47.82
CA THR A 351 -4.06 43.85 46.68
C THR A 351 -4.06 43.01 45.40
N GLY A 352 -4.09 43.69 44.26
CA GLY A 352 -4.31 43.12 42.94
C GLY A 352 -3.36 42.00 42.54
N GLU A 353 -3.95 40.90 42.11
CA GLU A 353 -3.29 39.87 41.31
C GLU A 353 -3.04 40.48 39.93
N GLN A 354 -1.80 40.94 39.70
CA GLN A 354 -1.33 41.27 38.37
C GLN A 354 -1.46 40.01 37.52
N ALA A 355 -2.38 40.04 36.55
CA ALA A 355 -2.43 39.04 35.49
C ALA A 355 -1.03 38.99 34.85
N ARG A 356 -0.36 37.85 35.00
CA ARG A 356 0.87 37.57 34.24
C ARG A 356 0.56 37.79 32.76
N PRO A 357 1.43 38.45 31.98
CA PRO A 357 1.22 38.58 30.55
C PRO A 357 1.00 37.18 29.97
N ILE A 358 -0.09 36.99 29.23
CA ILE A 358 -0.29 35.75 28.47
C ILE A 358 0.77 35.78 27.37
N VAL A 359 1.93 35.16 27.65
CA VAL A 359 2.96 34.93 26.63
C VAL A 359 2.35 33.94 25.65
N ARG A 360 1.95 34.44 24.46
CA ARG A 360 1.49 33.56 23.39
C ARG A 360 2.68 32.68 22.97
N PRO A 361 2.48 31.36 22.80
CA PRO A 361 3.54 30.50 22.31
C PRO A 361 4.03 31.01 20.95
N HIS A 362 5.33 31.05 20.76
CA HIS A 362 5.94 31.19 19.44
C HIS A 362 5.69 29.89 18.67
N LYS A 363 5.05 29.98 17.50
CA LYS A 363 4.61 28.82 16.73
C LYS A 363 5.18 28.89 15.33
N GLU A 364 5.57 27.75 14.79
CA GLU A 364 6.19 27.68 13.47
C GLU A 364 5.67 26.50 12.63
N MET A 365 5.45 26.75 11.35
CA MET A 365 5.15 25.74 10.35
C MET A 365 6.41 25.50 9.52
N VAL A 366 6.89 24.26 9.53
CA VAL A 366 8.04 23.79 8.76
C VAL A 366 7.51 23.01 7.58
N VAL A 367 7.83 23.47 6.37
CA VAL A 367 7.19 23.01 5.15
C VAL A 367 8.24 22.47 4.19
N ALA A 368 8.13 21.18 3.85
CA ALA A 368 8.88 20.59 2.75
C ALA A 368 8.13 20.85 1.44
N SER A 369 8.80 21.50 0.48
CA SER A 369 8.20 21.99 -0.76
C SER A 369 9.10 21.73 -1.97
N MET A 370 8.46 21.66 -3.14
CA MET A 370 9.11 21.77 -4.44
C MET A 370 8.82 23.14 -5.06
N LYS A 371 9.60 23.54 -6.06
CA LYS A 371 9.46 24.82 -6.77
C LYS A 371 8.09 25.01 -7.43
N ARG A 372 7.44 23.91 -7.80
CA ARG A 372 6.11 23.87 -8.42
C ARG A 372 4.95 23.97 -7.42
N ASP A 373 5.21 23.84 -6.13
CA ASP A 373 4.15 23.80 -5.13
C ASP A 373 3.65 25.21 -4.80
N ASP A 374 2.36 25.31 -4.47
CA ASP A 374 1.77 26.57 -4.00
C ASP A 374 1.70 26.59 -2.47
N THR A 375 2.58 27.39 -1.87
CA THR A 375 2.61 27.65 -0.42
C THR A 375 2.08 29.04 -0.06
N SER A 376 1.53 29.80 -1.02
CA SER A 376 1.09 31.19 -0.81
C SER A 376 -0.08 31.32 0.17
N TRP A 377 -0.84 30.24 0.35
CA TRP A 377 -1.98 30.16 1.28
C TRP A 377 -1.58 30.24 2.75
N LEU A 378 -0.36 29.83 3.12
CA LEU A 378 0.08 29.76 4.52
C LEU A 378 -0.02 31.10 5.26
N PRO A 379 0.60 32.20 4.79
CA PRO A 379 0.51 33.50 5.48
C PRO A 379 -0.91 34.06 5.53
N ASP A 380 -1.74 33.78 4.52
CA ASP A 380 -3.13 34.27 4.46
C ASP A 380 -4.02 33.62 5.51
N TYR A 381 -3.83 32.32 5.75
CA TYR A 381 -4.66 31.54 6.67
C TYR A 381 -4.06 31.40 8.07
N PHE A 382 -2.73 31.51 8.21
CA PHE A 382 -1.99 31.30 9.45
C PHE A 382 -1.00 32.43 9.75
N PRO A 383 -1.43 33.70 9.79
CA PRO A 383 -0.53 34.85 10.03
C PRO A 383 0.12 34.83 11.43
N ASP A 384 -0.48 34.12 12.38
CA ASP A 384 0.02 33.95 13.74
C ASP A 384 1.06 32.81 13.88
N TRP A 385 1.42 32.16 12.77
CA TRP A 385 2.48 31.15 12.71
C TRP A 385 3.62 31.70 11.86
N SER A 386 4.86 31.54 12.31
CA SER A 386 6.03 31.72 11.44
C SER A 386 6.06 30.60 10.40
N GLN A 387 6.59 30.84 9.20
CA GLN A 387 6.72 29.82 8.16
C GLN A 387 8.19 29.65 7.74
N SER A 388 8.69 28.42 7.84
CA SER A 388 9.97 27.98 7.31
C SER A 388 9.74 27.04 6.14
N ILE A 389 9.79 27.57 4.92
CA ILE A 389 9.47 26.84 3.67
C ILE A 389 10.76 26.46 2.96
N TYR A 390 11.10 25.17 2.97
CA TYR A 390 12.28 24.62 2.33
C TYR A 390 11.93 24.12 0.93
N VAL A 391 12.59 24.68 -0.09
CA VAL A 391 12.41 24.26 -1.49
C VAL A 391 13.58 23.35 -1.88
N VAL A 392 13.32 22.04 -1.97
CA VAL A 392 14.38 21.03 -2.03
C VAL A 392 14.97 20.80 -3.43
N ASP A 393 14.26 21.23 -4.47
CA ASP A 393 14.64 21.14 -5.88
C ASP A 393 15.13 22.48 -6.45
N ASP A 394 15.38 23.48 -5.59
CA ASP A 394 15.98 24.77 -5.98
C ASP A 394 17.12 25.14 -5.02
N THR A 395 18.36 24.94 -5.47
CA THR A 395 19.57 25.26 -4.70
C THR A 395 19.77 26.76 -4.45
N SER A 396 18.99 27.62 -5.11
CA SER A 396 19.03 29.08 -4.91
C SER A 396 17.93 29.58 -3.98
N ALA A 397 17.04 28.70 -3.52
CA ALA A 397 15.98 29.09 -2.59
C ALA A 397 16.55 29.58 -1.25
N PRO A 398 15.88 30.55 -0.57
CA PRO A 398 16.33 31.07 0.72
C PRO A 398 16.53 29.99 1.79
N LEU A 399 15.67 28.98 1.79
CA LEU A 399 15.80 27.77 2.60
C LEU A 399 15.77 26.56 1.67
N THR A 400 16.82 25.74 1.74
CA THR A 400 16.96 24.51 0.97
C THR A 400 17.81 23.51 1.76
N VAL A 401 18.01 22.32 1.23
CA VAL A 401 18.80 21.24 1.86
C VAL A 401 20.02 20.91 1.03
N ALA A 402 21.10 20.47 1.69
CA ALA A 402 22.34 20.12 1.00
C ALA A 402 22.20 18.90 0.08
N LYS A 403 21.25 18.00 0.38
CA LYS A 403 20.95 16.80 -0.40
C LYS A 403 19.45 16.53 -0.34
N ASN A 404 18.79 16.45 -1.48
CA ASN A 404 17.38 16.05 -1.55
C ASN A 404 17.29 14.52 -1.41
N LYS A 405 17.07 14.02 -0.18
CA LYS A 405 17.12 12.60 0.17
C LYS A 405 16.23 12.28 1.38
N GLY A 406 15.48 11.19 1.35
CA GLY A 406 14.57 10.77 2.42
C GLY A 406 13.26 11.55 2.45
N ARG A 407 12.77 12.01 1.28
CA ARG A 407 11.56 12.83 1.15
C ARG A 407 11.60 14.06 2.08
N GLU A 408 10.55 14.33 2.85
CA GLU A 408 10.43 15.45 3.80
C GLU A 408 11.40 15.35 4.99
N SER A 409 11.95 14.16 5.27
CA SER A 409 12.73 13.93 6.48
C SER A 409 14.03 14.74 6.53
N MET A 410 14.67 15.00 5.38
CA MET A 410 15.86 15.85 5.35
C MET A 410 15.55 17.28 5.77
N VAL A 411 14.42 17.82 5.32
CA VAL A 411 13.95 19.17 5.67
C VAL A 411 13.71 19.24 7.17
N TYR A 412 12.95 18.28 7.70
CA TYR A 412 12.54 18.29 9.10
C TYR A 412 13.74 18.15 10.05
N LEU A 413 14.67 17.24 9.74
CA LEU A 413 15.90 17.08 10.51
C LEU A 413 16.79 18.32 10.42
N THR A 414 16.93 18.90 9.23
CA THR A 414 17.74 20.13 9.03
C THR A 414 17.20 21.28 9.86
N TYR A 415 15.89 21.52 9.81
CA TYR A 415 15.26 22.54 10.62
C TYR A 415 15.48 22.31 12.13
N ILE A 416 15.24 21.08 12.63
CA ILE A 416 15.44 20.77 14.05
C ILE A 416 16.88 21.03 14.47
N ILE A 417 17.86 20.64 13.66
CA ILE A 417 19.29 20.81 13.96
C ILE A 417 19.68 22.29 13.97
N ASP A 418 19.27 23.03 12.94
CA ASP A 418 19.70 24.42 12.75
C ASP A 418 19.06 25.34 13.80
N HIS A 419 17.85 25.00 14.26
CA HIS A 419 17.11 25.78 15.25
C HIS A 419 17.15 25.20 16.67
N TYR A 420 17.87 24.09 16.91
CA TYR A 420 17.81 23.31 18.16
C TYR A 420 17.91 24.16 19.44
N ASP A 421 18.79 25.15 19.43
CA ASP A 421 19.08 26.00 20.59
C ASP A 421 18.10 27.18 20.76
N ASN A 422 17.20 27.38 19.79
CA ASN A 422 16.21 28.48 19.75
C ASN A 422 14.89 28.03 19.10
N LEU A 423 14.42 26.81 19.40
CA LEU A 423 13.19 26.26 18.83
C LEU A 423 11.96 27.09 19.25
N PRO A 424 10.93 27.23 18.39
CA PRO A 424 9.62 27.75 18.78
C PRO A 424 8.94 26.83 19.81
N ASP A 425 7.96 27.35 20.56
CA ASP A 425 7.23 26.57 21.58
C ASP A 425 6.44 25.41 20.95
N ALA A 426 5.88 25.62 19.77
CA ALA A 426 5.14 24.61 18.99
C ALA A 426 5.58 24.61 17.52
N MET A 427 5.78 23.42 16.98
CA MET A 427 6.17 23.19 15.59
C MET A 427 5.15 22.30 14.91
N LEU A 428 4.78 22.64 13.69
CA LEU A 428 4.05 21.76 12.79
C LEU A 428 4.92 21.45 11.58
N PHE A 429 5.13 20.17 11.33
CA PHE A 429 5.83 19.66 10.16
C PHE A 429 4.77 19.18 9.17
N ILE A 430 4.67 19.84 8.02
CA ILE A 430 3.59 19.65 7.05
C ILE A 430 4.12 19.64 5.61
N HIS A 431 3.35 19.07 4.70
CA HIS A 431 3.62 19.22 3.27
C HIS A 431 3.09 20.56 2.73
N SER A 432 3.57 20.94 1.55
CA SER A 432 3.37 22.25 0.92
C SER A 432 1.93 22.56 0.48
N GLN A 433 1.23 21.57 -0.07
CA GLN A 433 -0.05 21.77 -0.75
C GLN A 433 -1.20 21.95 0.25
N ARG A 434 -2.05 22.97 0.01
CA ARG A 434 -3.28 23.18 0.81
C ARG A 434 -4.22 21.99 0.69
N PHE A 435 -4.51 21.59 -0.54
CA PHE A 435 -5.38 20.47 -0.83
C PHE A 435 -4.52 19.27 -1.22
N GLN A 436 -4.53 18.23 -0.39
CA GLN A 436 -3.75 17.01 -0.62
C GLN A 436 -4.34 15.86 0.20
N TRP A 437 -4.34 14.66 -0.39
CA TRP A 437 -4.97 13.49 0.23
C TRP A 437 -4.41 13.12 1.61
N HIS A 438 -3.23 13.59 1.97
CA HIS A 438 -2.64 13.41 3.30
C HIS A 438 -3.39 14.16 4.42
N ASN A 439 -4.33 15.04 4.07
CA ASN A 439 -5.13 15.80 5.03
C ASN A 439 -6.43 15.05 5.36
N ASP A 440 -6.62 14.72 6.64
CA ASP A 440 -7.84 14.14 7.23
C ASP A 440 -9.03 15.12 7.31
N ASP A 441 -9.39 15.64 6.14
CA ASP A 441 -10.54 16.50 5.90
C ASP A 441 -11.37 15.95 4.73
N PRO A 442 -12.70 16.15 4.74
CA PRO A 442 -13.56 15.70 3.64
C PRO A 442 -13.07 16.16 2.27
N TYR A 443 -12.62 17.41 2.16
CA TYR A 443 -12.08 17.95 0.91
C TYR A 443 -10.56 17.93 0.85
N TYR A 444 -9.91 17.20 1.75
CA TYR A 444 -8.46 17.15 1.85
C TYR A 444 -7.84 18.54 2.08
N ASP A 445 -8.61 19.48 2.66
CA ASP A 445 -8.21 20.86 2.91
C ASP A 445 -7.43 20.98 4.22
N GLY A 446 -6.13 21.27 4.12
CA GLY A 446 -5.26 21.50 5.26
C GLY A 446 -5.66 22.72 6.08
N VAL A 447 -6.28 23.75 5.46
CA VAL A 447 -6.73 24.95 6.20
C VAL A 447 -7.82 24.59 7.21
N SER A 448 -8.77 23.74 6.82
CA SER A 448 -9.88 23.29 7.67
C SER A 448 -9.36 22.60 8.94
N MET A 449 -8.40 21.69 8.77
CA MET A 449 -7.80 20.96 9.89
C MET A 449 -6.92 21.85 10.76
N LEU A 450 -5.95 22.54 10.15
CA LEU A 450 -4.92 23.27 10.87
C LEU A 450 -5.48 24.47 11.65
N ARG A 451 -6.60 25.06 11.21
CA ARG A 451 -7.32 26.09 11.99
C ARG A 451 -7.87 25.57 13.31
N ASN A 452 -8.25 24.30 13.34
CA ASN A 452 -8.79 23.65 14.51
C ASN A 452 -7.70 22.95 15.36
N PHE A 453 -6.44 23.06 14.97
CA PHE A 453 -5.33 22.43 15.67
C PHE A 453 -5.20 22.92 17.12
N GLN A 454 -5.20 21.98 18.07
CA GLN A 454 -5.18 22.27 19.50
C GLN A 454 -3.74 22.36 20.03
N VAL A 455 -3.13 23.54 19.88
CA VAL A 455 -1.80 23.82 20.45
C VAL A 455 -1.71 23.47 21.95
N PRO A 456 -2.70 23.74 22.81
CA PRO A 456 -2.65 23.32 24.22
C PRO A 456 -2.55 21.80 24.40
N TYR A 457 -3.20 21.02 23.54
CA TYR A 457 -3.08 19.56 23.57
C TYR A 457 -1.69 19.11 23.12
N LEU A 458 -1.14 19.73 22.06
CA LEU A 458 0.24 19.49 21.65
C LEU A 458 1.22 19.79 22.79
N GLN A 459 1.10 20.93 23.46
CA GLN A 459 1.95 21.30 24.60
C GLN A 459 1.86 20.28 25.75
N LYS A 460 0.68 19.69 25.95
CA LYS A 460 0.47 18.66 26.97
C LYS A 460 1.04 17.29 26.57
N LYS A 461 0.94 16.91 25.30
CA LYS A 461 1.36 15.59 24.80
C LYS A 461 2.80 15.54 24.31
N GLY A 462 3.35 16.67 23.91
CA GLY A 462 4.68 16.78 23.32
C GLY A 462 4.71 16.42 21.84
N TYR A 463 4.06 15.33 21.41
CA TYR A 463 3.98 14.88 20.02
C TYR A 463 2.55 14.47 19.66
N VAL A 464 2.12 14.83 18.44
CA VAL A 464 0.85 14.37 17.86
C VAL A 464 1.02 14.14 16.35
N ASN A 465 0.40 13.08 15.83
CA ASN A 465 0.23 12.91 14.40
C ASN A 465 -0.91 13.83 13.91
N LEU A 466 -0.77 14.46 12.74
CA LEU A 466 -1.83 15.26 12.14
C LEU A 466 -2.86 14.41 11.38
N ARG A 467 -2.60 13.11 11.27
CA ARG A 467 -3.52 12.12 10.73
C ARG A 467 -4.12 11.27 11.85
N CYS A 468 -5.43 11.11 11.82
CA CYS A 468 -6.24 10.41 12.81
C CYS A 468 -6.84 9.10 12.30
N VAL A 469 -7.07 8.96 10.99
CA VAL A 469 -7.57 7.71 10.42
C VAL A 469 -6.50 6.62 10.39
N TRP A 470 -6.92 5.38 10.53
CA TRP A 470 -6.02 4.22 10.49
C TRP A 470 -5.83 3.64 9.10
N THR A 471 -6.50 4.19 8.08
CA THR A 471 -6.55 3.64 6.72
C THR A 471 -5.18 3.29 6.12
N LEU A 472 -4.10 3.96 6.55
CA LEU A 472 -2.72 3.58 6.24
C LEU A 472 -1.86 3.66 7.50
N GLY A 473 -1.12 2.60 7.82
CA GLY A 473 -0.10 2.58 8.85
C GLY A 473 -0.50 2.06 10.24
N CYS A 474 -1.80 1.99 10.55
CA CYS A 474 -2.33 1.47 11.82
C CYS A 474 -3.21 0.24 11.59
N PRO A 475 -3.29 -0.71 12.55
CA PRO A 475 -2.62 -0.70 13.86
C PRO A 475 -1.15 -1.16 13.81
N ALA A 476 -0.76 -1.95 12.82
CA ALA A 476 0.60 -2.44 12.65
C ALA A 476 0.92 -2.48 11.15
N GLU A 477 1.88 -1.66 10.73
CA GLU A 477 2.34 -1.58 9.34
C GLU A 477 3.56 -2.45 9.11
N ILE A 478 4.54 -2.37 10.01
CA ILE A 478 5.85 -2.99 9.85
C ILE A 478 6.02 -4.02 10.95
N HIS A 479 6.53 -5.21 10.62
CA HIS A 479 6.82 -6.29 11.56
C HIS A 479 8.32 -6.63 11.49
N PRO A 480 9.22 -5.81 12.08
CA PRO A 480 10.66 -5.81 11.77
C PRO A 480 11.40 -7.15 11.97
N LYS A 481 10.84 -8.08 12.75
CA LYS A 481 11.47 -9.38 13.04
C LYS A 481 10.96 -10.53 12.19
N SER A 482 9.72 -10.43 11.69
CA SER A 482 9.09 -11.44 10.84
C SER A 482 9.04 -11.04 9.38
N ASP A 483 9.25 -9.75 9.10
CA ASP A 483 9.56 -9.21 7.77
C ASP A 483 10.99 -9.65 7.40
N THR A 484 11.19 -10.96 7.26
CA THR A 484 12.47 -11.58 6.88
C THR A 484 12.29 -12.23 5.54
N HIS A 485 13.11 -11.86 4.55
CA HIS A 485 13.32 -12.54 3.26
C HIS A 485 12.09 -13.31 2.70
N ARG A 486 10.92 -12.70 2.82
CA ARG A 486 9.90 -12.79 1.80
C ARG A 486 10.07 -11.48 1.10
N ASN A 487 10.52 -11.58 -0.13
CA ASN A 487 9.99 -10.91 -1.30
C ASN A 487 9.01 -9.75 -1.02
N ASP A 488 8.05 -9.87 -0.10
CA ASP A 488 6.87 -9.04 0.08
C ASP A 488 6.85 -7.84 1.08
N VAL A 489 7.96 -7.36 1.67
CA VAL A 489 7.91 -6.16 2.55
C VAL A 489 9.12 -5.22 2.32
N HIS A 490 9.02 -4.25 1.40
CA HIS A 490 10.18 -3.42 1.02
C HIS A 490 10.67 -2.46 2.11
N ALA A 491 9.89 -2.09 3.12
CA ALA A 491 10.41 -1.31 4.24
C ALA A 491 10.78 -2.18 5.44
N GLY A 492 10.01 -3.23 5.77
CA GLY A 492 10.19 -4.03 6.99
C GLY A 492 11.51 -4.79 7.08
N GLU A 493 11.99 -5.28 5.93
CA GLU A 493 13.32 -5.91 5.81
C GLU A 493 14.43 -4.95 6.23
N TYR A 494 14.43 -3.73 5.66
CA TYR A 494 15.43 -2.72 5.97
C TYR A 494 15.11 -1.93 7.24
N PHE A 495 13.87 -1.97 7.72
CA PHE A 495 13.45 -1.22 8.90
C PHE A 495 14.19 -1.74 10.12
N LYS A 496 14.38 -3.04 10.25
CA LYS A 496 15.17 -3.61 11.34
C LYS A 496 16.58 -3.01 11.39
N ASP A 497 17.29 -3.06 10.27
CA ASP A 497 18.68 -2.60 10.20
C ASP A 497 18.79 -1.08 10.29
N GLY A 498 17.89 -0.35 9.62
CA GLY A 498 17.75 1.10 9.73
C GLY A 498 17.42 1.53 11.15
N PHE A 499 16.47 0.86 11.81
CA PHE A 499 16.10 1.11 13.20
C PHE A 499 17.28 0.87 14.14
N MET A 500 18.05 -0.21 13.95
CA MET A 500 19.24 -0.47 14.76
C MET A 500 20.32 0.60 14.60
N GLN A 501 20.44 1.20 13.40
CA GLN A 501 21.38 2.29 13.13
C GLN A 501 20.89 3.64 13.69
N LEU A 502 19.59 3.93 13.56
CA LEU A 502 18.97 5.13 14.11
C LEU A 502 18.98 5.09 15.65
N PHE A 503 18.57 3.97 16.24
CA PHE A 503 18.40 3.76 17.67
C PHE A 503 19.38 2.71 18.23
N PRO A 504 20.69 3.01 18.28
CA PRO A 504 21.69 2.06 18.71
C PRO A 504 21.44 1.61 20.15
N GLY A 505 21.40 0.29 20.37
CA GLY A 505 21.18 -0.32 21.68
C GLY A 505 19.71 -0.41 22.13
N VAL A 506 18.76 0.11 21.33
CA VAL A 506 17.33 -0.07 21.59
C VAL A 506 16.86 -1.39 20.97
N PRO A 507 16.13 -2.25 21.71
CA PRO A 507 15.56 -3.47 21.14
C PRO A 507 14.62 -3.16 19.98
N VAL A 508 14.81 -3.85 18.85
CA VAL A 508 13.92 -3.73 17.70
C VAL A 508 12.51 -4.19 18.12
N PRO A 509 11.45 -3.38 17.87
CA PRO A 509 10.08 -3.76 18.19
C PRO A 509 9.60 -4.94 17.35
N ASP A 510 8.59 -5.66 17.85
CA ASP A 510 7.95 -6.74 17.09
C ASP A 510 7.04 -6.20 15.98
N GLU A 511 6.36 -5.07 16.26
CA GLU A 511 5.44 -4.38 15.37
C GLU A 511 5.65 -2.86 15.49
N VAL A 512 5.48 -2.16 14.38
CA VAL A 512 5.48 -0.69 14.29
C VAL A 512 4.22 -0.26 13.57
N GLY A 513 3.50 0.70 14.14
CA GLY A 513 2.29 1.23 13.55
C GLY A 513 2.04 2.66 14.00
N ALA A 514 1.69 3.50 13.04
CA ALA A 514 1.29 4.89 13.21
C ALA A 514 0.57 5.32 11.94
N SER A 515 -0.40 6.23 12.04
CA SER A 515 -1.02 6.80 10.83
C SER A 515 0.05 7.42 9.94
N CYS A 516 0.04 7.10 8.64
CA CYS A 516 1.15 7.42 7.72
C CYS A 516 1.43 8.93 7.54
N CYS A 517 2.43 9.17 6.69
CA CYS A 517 2.56 10.37 5.87
C CYS A 517 3.22 11.58 6.52
N ALA A 518 3.98 11.34 7.60
CA ALA A 518 4.96 12.27 8.18
C ALA A 518 4.50 13.71 8.44
N GLN A 519 3.20 13.95 8.62
CA GLN A 519 2.68 15.24 9.07
C GLN A 519 2.40 15.18 10.57
N PHE A 520 3.11 15.97 11.37
CA PHE A 520 3.03 15.90 12.83
C PHE A 520 3.28 17.25 13.50
N GLY A 521 2.79 17.37 14.73
CA GLY A 521 3.11 18.46 15.63
C GLY A 521 4.04 18.01 16.75
N VAL A 522 5.01 18.84 17.12
CA VAL A 522 5.91 18.60 18.25
C VAL A 522 6.17 19.88 19.05
N SER A 523 6.24 19.78 20.38
CA SER A 523 6.59 20.90 21.25
C SER A 523 8.09 21.07 21.39
N ARG A 524 8.55 22.27 21.76
CA ARG A 524 9.98 22.52 22.07
C ARG A 524 10.51 21.50 23.05
N GLU A 525 9.82 21.36 24.18
CA GLU A 525 10.22 20.51 25.30
C GLU A 525 10.42 19.08 24.82
N LYS A 526 9.52 18.61 23.95
CA LYS A 526 9.58 17.26 23.39
C LYS A 526 10.76 17.05 22.46
N VAL A 527 11.11 18.03 21.63
CA VAL A 527 12.33 17.96 20.81
C VAL A 527 13.58 17.91 21.70
N LEU A 528 13.60 18.73 22.76
CA LEU A 528 14.74 18.86 23.69
C LEU A 528 14.94 17.66 24.63
N GLU A 529 13.96 16.76 24.77
CA GLU A 529 14.13 15.48 25.49
C GLU A 529 15.22 14.61 24.86
N ARG A 530 15.48 14.77 23.56
CA ARG A 530 16.52 14.05 22.81
C ARG A 530 17.67 14.99 22.47
N PRO A 531 18.94 14.63 22.72
CA PRO A 531 20.07 15.52 22.43
C PRO A 531 20.22 15.81 20.93
N LYS A 532 20.70 17.02 20.61
CA LYS A 532 21.00 17.48 19.24
C LYS A 532 21.80 16.48 18.40
N SER A 533 22.76 15.78 19.03
CA SER A 533 23.63 14.78 18.38
C SER A 533 22.85 13.61 17.78
N ASP A 534 21.68 13.27 18.32
CA ASP A 534 20.85 12.20 17.75
C ASP A 534 20.18 12.65 16.46
N TYR A 535 19.64 13.87 16.41
CA TYR A 535 19.07 14.42 15.18
C TYR A 535 20.14 14.55 14.08
N VAL A 536 21.36 14.97 14.45
CA VAL A 536 22.51 14.98 13.55
C VAL A 536 22.81 13.58 13.02
N ARG A 537 22.85 12.56 13.90
CA ARG A 537 23.03 11.16 13.49
C ARG A 537 21.94 10.69 12.52
N PHE A 538 20.68 11.01 12.78
CA PHE A 538 19.58 10.64 11.88
C PHE A 538 19.76 11.27 10.50
N ARG A 539 20.16 12.54 10.44
CA ARG A 539 20.38 13.25 9.16
C ARG A 539 21.60 12.69 8.42
N GLU A 540 22.67 12.39 9.14
CA GLU A 540 23.87 11.77 8.58
C GLU A 540 23.58 10.37 8.03
N TRP A 541 22.85 9.54 8.79
CA TRP A 541 22.38 8.23 8.31
C TRP A 541 21.54 8.39 7.03
N LEU A 542 20.57 9.31 7.03
CA LEU A 542 19.70 9.55 5.88
C LEU A 542 20.50 10.00 4.64
N ALA A 543 21.53 10.81 4.84
CA ALA A 543 22.39 11.28 3.76
C ALA A 543 23.36 10.20 3.25
N ALA A 544 23.85 9.32 4.13
CA ALA A 544 24.92 8.37 3.84
C ALA A 544 24.43 6.96 3.48
N THR A 545 23.20 6.59 3.83
CA THR A 545 22.65 5.27 3.54
C THR A 545 22.54 5.00 2.04
N ASP A 546 22.84 3.77 1.64
CA ASP A 546 22.73 3.28 0.26
C ASP A 546 21.27 2.93 -0.13
N LEU A 547 20.36 2.93 0.85
CA LEU A 547 18.92 2.74 0.60
C LEU A 547 18.40 3.82 -0.35
N THR A 548 17.38 3.52 -1.14
CA THR A 548 16.73 4.47 -2.07
C THR A 548 15.96 5.57 -1.31
N ASP A 549 15.55 6.63 -2.02
CA ASP A 549 14.90 7.80 -1.42
C ASP A 549 13.62 7.43 -0.68
N ASP A 550 12.79 6.62 -1.34
CA ASP A 550 11.53 6.10 -0.84
C ASP A 550 11.72 5.18 0.37
N LEU A 551 12.68 4.24 0.34
CA LEU A 551 12.93 3.32 1.45
C LEU A 551 13.45 4.02 2.69
N SER A 552 14.46 4.87 2.52
CA SER A 552 15.03 5.64 3.63
C SER A 552 14.02 6.65 4.19
N GLY A 553 13.20 7.27 3.33
CA GLY A 553 12.08 8.12 3.74
C GLY A 553 11.01 7.34 4.52
N ARG A 554 10.63 6.14 4.09
CA ARG A 554 9.63 5.29 4.77
C ARG A 554 10.12 4.84 6.15
N ILE A 555 11.39 4.50 6.31
CA ILE A 555 11.97 4.19 7.63
C ILE A 555 11.86 5.39 8.55
N MET A 556 12.16 6.59 8.06
CA MET A 556 12.01 7.83 8.84
C MET A 556 10.55 8.13 9.18
N GLU A 557 9.62 7.98 8.23
CA GLU A 557 8.18 8.17 8.40
C GLU A 557 7.66 7.36 9.60
N TYR A 558 8.02 6.07 9.66
CA TYR A 558 7.63 5.17 10.75
C TYR A 558 8.59 5.22 11.96
N SER A 559 9.52 6.16 11.99
CA SER A 559 10.39 6.40 13.15
C SER A 559 10.01 7.66 13.91
N TRP A 560 9.29 8.62 13.33
CA TRP A 560 9.04 9.92 13.95
C TRP A 560 8.41 9.86 15.35
N HIS A 561 7.36 9.07 15.52
CA HIS A 561 6.71 8.92 16.83
C HIS A 561 7.68 8.34 17.88
N MET A 562 8.53 7.39 17.48
CA MET A 562 9.57 6.81 18.35
C MET A 562 10.76 7.75 18.58
N ILE A 563 11.13 8.58 17.61
CA ILE A 563 12.11 9.66 17.77
C ILE A 563 11.67 10.56 18.91
N PHE A 564 10.38 10.88 18.96
CA PHE A 564 9.75 11.66 20.03
C PHE A 564 9.22 10.79 21.19
N GLY A 565 9.69 9.55 21.35
CA GLY A 565 9.48 8.77 22.58
C GLY A 565 8.09 8.16 22.77
N GLU A 566 7.27 8.08 21.73
CA GLU A 566 6.06 7.25 21.73
C GLU A 566 6.40 5.77 21.51
N LYS A 567 5.42 4.90 21.79
CA LYS A 567 5.55 3.44 21.59
C LYS A 567 5.67 3.10 20.10
N ALA A 568 6.29 1.97 19.78
CA ALA A 568 6.42 1.49 18.40
C ALA A 568 5.07 1.37 17.64
N VAL A 569 4.02 0.93 18.34
CA VAL A 569 2.63 1.05 17.90
C VAL A 569 1.97 2.23 18.62
N TYR A 570 1.75 3.31 17.88
CA TYR A 570 1.08 4.54 18.33
C TYR A 570 -0.11 4.84 17.42
N CYS A 571 -1.24 4.21 17.73
CA CYS A 571 -2.50 4.32 16.99
C CYS A 571 -3.62 4.74 17.95
N PRO A 572 -3.72 6.03 18.32
CA PRO A 572 -4.87 6.51 19.06
C PRO A 572 -6.14 6.28 18.25
N THR A 573 -7.29 6.08 18.91
CA THR A 573 -8.56 5.96 18.18
C THR A 573 -8.83 7.24 17.39
N ALA A 574 -9.45 7.13 16.21
CA ALA A 574 -9.80 8.27 15.37
C ALA A 574 -10.63 9.29 16.17
N LYS A 575 -11.57 8.82 17.00
CA LYS A 575 -12.38 9.66 17.88
C LYS A 575 -11.54 10.49 18.85
N GLU A 576 -10.62 9.86 19.57
CA GLU A 576 -9.74 10.57 20.50
C GLU A 576 -8.80 11.52 19.78
N CYS A 577 -8.26 11.11 18.63
CA CYS A 577 -7.37 11.93 17.84
C CYS A 577 -8.09 13.19 17.33
N TYR A 578 -9.23 13.05 16.65
CA TYR A 578 -9.98 14.19 16.13
C TYR A 578 -10.45 15.14 17.24
N CYS A 579 -10.93 14.61 18.37
CA CYS A 579 -11.35 15.43 19.50
C CYS A 579 -10.17 16.19 20.12
N ASN A 580 -9.05 15.52 20.38
CA ASN A 580 -7.96 16.14 21.11
C ASN A 580 -7.04 16.99 20.23
N VAL A 581 -6.73 16.55 19.01
CA VAL A 581 -5.82 17.24 18.08
C VAL A 581 -6.55 18.36 17.35
N PHE A 582 -7.81 18.16 16.99
CA PHE A 582 -8.60 19.10 16.18
C PHE A 582 -9.86 19.63 16.85
N GLY A 583 -10.14 19.31 18.12
CA GLY A 583 -11.35 19.80 18.81
C GLY A 583 -12.67 19.24 18.26
N LEU A 584 -12.63 18.25 17.34
CA LEU A 584 -13.80 17.67 16.70
C LEU A 584 -14.34 16.49 17.53
N CYS A 585 -14.96 16.80 18.67
CA CYS A 585 -15.34 15.78 19.66
C CYS A 585 -16.70 15.10 19.42
N ASP A 586 -17.56 15.73 18.61
CA ASP A 586 -18.93 15.27 18.37
C ASP A 586 -19.08 14.36 17.14
N LEU A 587 -17.97 13.76 16.68
CA LEU A 587 -17.96 12.85 15.54
C LEU A 587 -18.52 11.47 15.90
N ASP A 588 -19.25 10.88 14.95
CA ASP A 588 -19.62 9.46 15.02
C ASP A 588 -18.48 8.62 14.46
N CYS A 589 -18.02 7.64 15.23
CA CYS A 589 -16.85 6.82 14.92
C CYS A 589 -17.18 5.37 15.25
N PRO A 590 -17.73 4.61 14.29
CA PRO A 590 -18.26 3.27 14.53
C PRO A 590 -17.16 2.23 14.80
N VAL A 591 -15.91 2.53 14.40
CA VAL A 591 -14.73 1.68 14.60
C VAL A 591 -13.53 2.53 15.03
N ASP A 592 -12.53 1.90 15.65
CA ASP A 592 -11.38 2.59 16.26
C ASP A 592 -10.60 3.47 15.27
N GLY A 593 -10.54 3.08 13.99
CA GLY A 593 -9.72 3.74 12.98
C GLY A 593 -10.42 4.74 12.07
N GLN A 594 -11.72 5.00 12.27
CA GLN A 594 -12.52 5.79 11.33
C GLN A 594 -13.65 6.57 12.01
N CYS A 595 -13.91 7.77 11.51
CA CYS A 595 -15.10 8.54 11.83
C CYS A 595 -15.88 8.87 10.55
N ASP A 596 -17.20 8.77 10.63
CA ASP A 596 -18.09 8.98 9.50
C ASP A 596 -17.98 10.42 8.98
N GLY A 597 -18.00 10.57 7.66
CA GLY A 597 -18.00 11.89 7.05
C GLY A 597 -16.68 12.67 7.18
N ARG A 598 -15.59 12.08 7.70
CA ARG A 598 -14.31 12.80 7.93
C ARG A 598 -13.27 12.60 6.85
N TYR A 599 -13.01 11.36 6.48
CA TYR A 599 -11.98 11.04 5.52
C TYR A 599 -12.34 9.74 4.82
N VAL A 600 -12.12 9.73 3.52
CA VAL A 600 -12.14 8.54 2.68
C VAL A 600 -10.83 8.59 1.90
N LEU A 601 -10.16 7.46 1.73
CA LEU A 601 -8.99 7.42 0.85
C LEU A 601 -9.45 7.83 -0.55
N PRO A 602 -8.94 8.94 -1.11
CA PRO A 602 -9.42 9.42 -2.40
C PRO A 602 -9.13 8.38 -3.47
N PRO A 603 -9.91 8.37 -4.55
CA PRO A 603 -9.58 7.54 -5.69
C PRO A 603 -8.19 7.93 -6.20
N TYR A 604 -7.90 9.24 -6.27
CA TYR A 604 -6.68 10.05 -6.56
C TYR A 604 -5.54 10.21 -5.52
N SER A 605 -4.27 9.95 -5.82
CA SER A 605 -3.16 10.59 -5.07
C SER A 605 -2.99 12.07 -5.43
N SER A 606 -3.45 12.50 -6.61
CA SER A 606 -3.49 13.90 -7.04
C SER A 606 -4.92 14.42 -7.08
N LEU A 607 -5.13 15.67 -6.66
CA LEU A 607 -6.47 16.25 -6.71
C LEU A 607 -6.74 16.84 -8.11
N PRO A 608 -7.97 16.76 -8.63
CA PRO A 608 -8.34 17.31 -9.94
C PRO A 608 -8.01 18.79 -10.07
N LYS A 609 -7.70 19.22 -11.30
CA LYS A 609 -7.55 20.64 -11.59
C LYS A 609 -8.88 21.37 -11.32
N GLY A 610 -8.85 22.39 -10.47
CA GLY A 610 -10.05 23.11 -10.03
C GLY A 610 -10.67 22.59 -8.73
N TRP A 611 -10.04 21.61 -8.08
CA TRP A 611 -10.35 21.25 -6.69
C TRP A 611 -10.30 22.48 -5.77
N PRO A 612 -11.22 22.64 -4.80
CA PRO A 612 -12.27 21.70 -4.37
C PRO A 612 -13.62 21.88 -5.08
N TYR A 613 -13.69 22.72 -6.11
CA TYR A 613 -14.94 23.04 -6.81
C TYR A 613 -15.22 22.13 -8.00
N ILE A 614 -14.22 21.37 -8.46
CA ILE A 614 -14.35 20.37 -9.52
C ILE A 614 -13.91 19.02 -8.97
N GLY A 615 -14.78 18.01 -9.10
CA GLY A 615 -14.53 16.65 -8.65
C GLY A 615 -13.79 15.79 -9.65
N TRP A 616 -13.49 14.55 -9.26
CA TRP A 616 -12.72 13.62 -10.08
C TRP A 616 -13.36 13.25 -11.41
N LYS A 617 -14.68 13.38 -11.53
CA LYS A 617 -15.44 13.17 -12.77
C LYS A 617 -15.72 14.48 -13.52
N GLY A 618 -15.01 15.56 -13.17
CA GLY A 618 -15.21 16.90 -13.74
C GLY A 618 -16.50 17.60 -13.28
N GLN A 619 -17.22 17.02 -12.33
CA GLN A 619 -18.48 17.56 -11.83
C GLN A 619 -18.24 18.78 -10.93
N ALA A 620 -19.16 19.74 -10.97
CA ALA A 620 -19.14 20.85 -10.03
C ALA A 620 -19.44 20.34 -8.61
N GLN A 621 -18.65 20.79 -7.65
CA GLN A 621 -18.76 20.46 -6.23
C GLN A 621 -18.91 21.73 -5.40
N ASN A 622 -19.51 21.59 -4.23
CA ASN A 622 -19.57 22.66 -3.26
C ASN A 622 -18.98 22.19 -1.92
N PRO A 623 -17.79 22.72 -1.55
CA PRO A 623 -17.09 22.36 -0.31
C PRO A 623 -17.89 22.55 0.99
N SER A 624 -19.03 23.24 0.94
CA SER A 624 -19.86 23.55 2.10
C SER A 624 -20.87 22.44 2.46
N TYR A 625 -21.06 21.42 1.63
CA TYR A 625 -22.16 20.44 1.78
C TYR A 625 -21.76 19.01 2.21
N GLY A 626 -20.50 18.76 2.58
CA GLY A 626 -20.03 17.45 3.08
C GLY A 626 -19.07 16.73 2.11
N LEU A 627 -18.74 15.45 2.37
CA LEU A 627 -17.73 14.66 1.62
C LEU A 627 -17.89 14.82 0.09
N PRO A 628 -16.77 14.96 -0.65
CA PRO A 628 -16.80 15.03 -2.10
C PRO A 628 -17.33 13.71 -2.67
N GLU A 629 -18.10 13.80 -3.76
CA GLU A 629 -18.59 12.59 -4.43
C GLU A 629 -17.42 11.85 -5.09
N SER A 630 -17.26 10.58 -4.70
CA SER A 630 -16.27 9.63 -5.24
C SER A 630 -16.59 9.13 -6.65
#